data_AF-A0A661CCC1-F1
#
_entry.id   AF-A0A661CCC1-F1
#
_cell.length_a   1.000
_cell.length_b   1.000
_cell.length_c   1.000
_cell.angle_alpha   90.00
_cell.angle_beta   90.00
_cell.angle_gamma   90.00
#
_symmetry.space_group_name_H-M   'P 1'
#
loop_
_entity.id
_entity.type
_entity.pdbx_description
1 polymer ?
#
loop_
_entity_poly.entity_id
_entity_poly.type
_entity_poly.pdbx_seq_one_letter_code
_entity_poly.pdbx_strand_id
1 'polypeptide(L)'
;MKNTNTAFNDESNFASASSHGNQVLQQQVTDPPVYLKDGLQKYQYFVAEQQKNIEQLIALKLHMERTGKICPKAWHWGRFYKSFHPMHESYWLTTWWETTDDEKRLRFKQQLNYLAKQTVRFKEAYKFLLQMEDRNWHFKSIDQK
;
A
#
# COMPACT_ATOMS: atom_id res chain seq x y z
N MET A 1 -35.04 26.73 -43.33
CA MET A 1 -35.58 27.01 -41.98
C MET A 1 -34.61 27.98 -41.30
N LYS A 2 -34.86 29.29 -41.48
CA LYS A 2 -35.25 30.26 -40.42
C LYS A 2 -34.18 30.36 -39.32
N ASN A 3 -33.16 31.20 -39.54
CA ASN A 3 -33.05 32.64 -39.22
C ASN A 3 -32.62 32.92 -37.79
N THR A 4 -31.38 33.40 -37.69
CA THR A 4 -30.90 34.42 -36.76
C THR A 4 -31.95 35.49 -36.48
N ASN A 5 -32.08 35.92 -35.22
CA ASN A 5 -32.46 37.29 -34.90
C ASN A 5 -31.91 37.69 -33.54
N THR A 6 -30.84 38.46 -33.62
CA THR A 6 -30.39 39.42 -32.63
C THR A 6 -31.27 40.67 -32.75
N ALA A 7 -31.85 41.12 -31.64
CA ALA A 7 -32.47 42.43 -31.44
C ALA A 7 -32.91 42.50 -29.96
N PHE A 8 -32.76 43.54 -29.18
CA PHE A 8 -32.12 44.84 -29.27
C PHE A 8 -31.98 45.30 -27.81
N ASN A 9 -30.92 46.03 -27.48
CA ASN A 9 -30.81 46.74 -26.21
C ASN A 9 -31.95 47.75 -26.08
N ASP A 10 -32.52 47.88 -24.89
CA ASP A 10 -33.00 49.17 -24.41
C ASP A 10 -32.60 49.32 -22.94
N GLU A 11 -31.62 50.18 -22.74
CA GLU A 11 -31.24 50.73 -21.46
C GLU A 11 -32.41 51.60 -20.95
N SER A 12 -32.85 51.36 -19.73
CA SER A 12 -33.45 52.42 -18.93
C SER A 12 -32.80 52.45 -17.55
N ASN A 13 -32.11 53.56 -17.35
CA ASN A 13 -31.30 53.94 -16.22
C ASN A 13 -32.16 54.35 -15.00
N PHE A 14 -31.56 54.12 -13.82
CA PHE A 14 -31.74 54.86 -12.55
C PHE A 14 -33.11 54.85 -11.84
N ALA A 15 -33.15 54.23 -10.66
CA ALA A 15 -33.13 54.97 -9.38
C ALA A 15 -33.13 54.04 -8.13
N SER A 16 -32.15 54.29 -7.26
CA SER A 16 -32.26 54.36 -5.79
C SER A 16 -32.60 53.13 -4.95
N ALA A 17 -31.53 52.60 -4.36
CA ALA A 17 -31.36 52.11 -2.99
C ALA A 17 -32.60 51.86 -2.10
N SER A 18 -32.69 50.64 -1.57
CA SER A 18 -32.77 50.41 -0.12
C SER A 18 -32.61 48.93 0.20
N SER A 19 -31.49 48.61 0.86
CA SER A 19 -31.34 47.65 1.97
C SER A 19 -32.41 46.56 2.08
N HIS A 20 -32.02 45.28 1.98
CA HIS A 20 -32.40 44.21 2.91
C HIS A 20 -31.40 43.05 2.76
N GLY A 21 -30.94 42.51 3.89
CA GLY A 21 -29.70 41.77 4.01
C GLY A 21 -29.63 40.44 3.24
N ASN A 22 -28.51 40.24 2.56
CA ASN A 22 -28.07 38.91 2.16
C ASN A 22 -27.58 38.17 3.40
N GLN A 23 -28.44 37.32 3.97
CA GLN A 23 -28.00 36.27 4.87
C GLN A 23 -27.04 35.36 4.10
N VAL A 24 -25.77 35.45 4.47
CA VAL A 24 -24.75 34.46 4.17
C VAL A 24 -25.26 33.13 4.71
N LEU A 25 -25.67 32.21 3.83
CA LEU A 25 -25.81 30.79 4.14
C LEU A 25 -24.42 30.29 4.51
N GLN A 26 -24.04 30.46 5.78
CA GLN A 26 -22.97 29.68 6.38
C GLN A 26 -23.39 28.23 6.23
N GLN A 27 -22.77 27.51 5.29
CA GLN A 27 -22.78 26.06 5.31
C GLN A 27 -22.30 25.65 6.70
N GLN A 28 -23.24 25.21 7.53
CA GLN A 28 -22.91 24.52 8.77
C GLN A 28 -22.02 23.36 8.37
N VAL A 29 -20.74 23.47 8.72
CA VAL A 29 -19.80 22.34 8.72
C VAL A 29 -20.35 21.38 9.76
N THR A 30 -21.31 20.55 9.36
CA THR A 30 -21.78 19.46 10.19
C THR A 30 -20.58 18.55 10.38
N ASP A 31 -20.17 18.39 11.63
CA ASP A 31 -19.20 17.39 12.03
C ASP A 31 -19.49 16.07 11.30
N PRO A 32 -18.50 15.43 10.65
CA PRO A 32 -18.76 14.19 9.96
C PRO A 32 -19.32 13.18 10.96
N PRO A 33 -20.35 12.39 10.57
CA PRO A 33 -20.93 11.36 11.43
C PRO A 33 -19.83 10.50 12.07
N VAL A 34 -20.04 10.09 13.32
CA VAL A 34 -19.04 9.37 14.14
C VAL A 34 -18.45 8.15 13.41
N TYR A 35 -19.25 7.42 12.64
CA TYR A 35 -18.79 6.27 11.84
C TYR A 35 -17.81 6.65 10.71
N LEU A 36 -17.90 7.87 10.15
CA LEU A 36 -16.92 8.39 9.19
C LEU A 36 -15.64 8.85 9.88
N LYS A 37 -15.71 9.36 11.12
CA LYS A 37 -14.52 9.71 11.92
C LYS A 37 -13.71 8.45 12.24
N ASP A 38 -14.36 7.37 12.66
CA ASP A 38 -13.72 6.07 12.92
C ASP A 38 -13.10 5.45 11.65
N GLY A 39 -13.81 5.53 10.52
CA GLY A 39 -13.31 5.05 9.23
C GLY A 39 -12.08 5.83 8.75
N LEU A 40 -12.13 7.17 8.85
CA LEU A 40 -11.03 8.06 8.47
C LEU A 40 -9.80 7.83 9.36
N GLN A 41 -9.99 7.69 10.67
CA GLN A 41 -8.90 7.43 11.60
C GLN A 41 -8.24 6.06 11.36
N LYS A 42 -9.04 5.02 11.09
CA LYS A 42 -8.53 3.69 10.70
C LYS A 42 -7.75 3.75 9.38
N TYR A 43 -8.22 4.51 8.40
CA TYR A 43 -7.54 4.70 7.14
C TYR A 43 -6.20 5.44 7.30
N GLN A 44 -6.18 6.54 8.06
CA GLN A 44 -4.95 7.28 8.37
C GLN A 44 -3.93 6.40 9.10
N TYR A 45 -4.39 5.62 10.09
CA TYR A 45 -3.55 4.63 10.77
C TYR A 45 -2.97 3.61 9.79
N PHE A 46 -3.80 3.06 8.90
CA PHE A 46 -3.36 2.12 7.89
C PHE A 46 -2.28 2.73 6.99
N VAL A 47 -2.51 3.93 6.45
CA VAL A 47 -1.54 4.64 5.59
C VAL A 47 -0.21 4.88 6.33
N ALA A 48 -0.26 5.34 7.58
CA ALA A 48 0.93 5.58 8.39
C ALA A 48 1.72 4.29 8.65
N GLU A 49 1.05 3.16 8.92
CA GLU A 49 1.72 1.86 9.08
C GLU A 49 2.26 1.32 7.76
N GLN A 50 1.58 1.53 6.63
CA GLN A 50 2.11 1.14 5.31
C GLN A 50 3.43 1.87 5.01
N GLN A 51 3.52 3.16 5.33
CA GLN A 51 4.76 3.92 5.13
C GLN A 51 5.94 3.33 5.94
N LYS A 52 5.72 3.02 7.22
CA LYS A 52 6.72 2.36 8.06
C LYS A 52 7.10 0.97 7.54
N ASN A 53 6.12 0.20 7.05
CA ASN A 53 6.37 -1.12 6.47
C ASN A 53 7.23 -1.02 5.21
N ILE A 54 7.05 0.01 4.38
CA ILE A 54 7.87 0.25 3.18
C ILE A 54 9.33 0.52 3.56
N GLU A 55 9.58 1.34 4.58
CA GLU A 55 10.94 1.62 5.06
C GLU A 55 11.63 0.34 5.57
N GLN A 56 10.92 -0.46 6.37
CA GLN A 56 11.42 -1.75 6.86
C GLN A 56 11.67 -2.75 5.71
N LEU A 57 10.82 -2.75 4.68
CA LEU A 57 10.99 -3.57 3.49
C LEU A 57 12.27 -3.21 2.72
N ILE A 58 12.53 -1.91 2.55
CA ILE A 58 13.76 -1.43 1.89
C ILE A 58 14.98 -1.89 2.70
N ALA A 59 14.97 -1.68 4.01
CA ALA A 59 16.04 -2.12 4.90
C ALA A 59 16.27 -3.65 4.84
N LEU A 60 15.20 -4.45 4.84
CA LEU A 60 15.28 -5.91 4.71
C LEU A 60 15.91 -6.34 3.38
N LYS A 61 15.47 -5.75 2.26
CA LYS A 61 16.00 -6.07 0.93
C LYS A 61 17.50 -5.76 0.85
N LEU A 62 17.91 -4.59 1.35
CA LEU A 62 19.32 -4.21 1.41
C LEU A 62 20.14 -5.17 2.29
N HIS A 63 19.61 -5.58 3.46
CA HIS A 63 20.26 -6.56 4.31
C HIS A 63 20.44 -7.91 3.59
N MET A 64 19.40 -8.38 2.92
CA MET A 64 19.44 -9.63 2.16
C MET A 64 20.46 -9.58 1.02
N GLU A 65 20.51 -8.48 0.28
CA GLU A 65 21.48 -8.26 -0.80
C GLU A 65 22.93 -8.26 -0.27
N ARG A 66 23.18 -7.59 0.85
CA ARG A 66 24.51 -7.56 1.50
C ARG A 66 24.95 -8.92 2.04
N THR A 67 24.02 -9.73 2.50
CA THR A 67 24.32 -11.05 3.13
C THR A 67 24.20 -12.22 2.17
N GLY A 68 23.82 -11.97 0.90
CA GLY A 68 23.58 -13.04 -0.08
C GLY A 68 22.35 -13.90 0.22
N LYS A 69 21.49 -13.50 1.16
CA LYS A 69 20.24 -14.20 1.50
C LYS A 69 19.24 -14.05 0.37
N ILE A 70 18.68 -15.17 -0.08
CA ILE A 70 17.67 -15.20 -1.15
C ILE A 70 16.25 -15.31 -0.57
N CYS A 71 16.03 -16.34 0.24
CA CYS A 71 14.74 -16.67 0.83
C CYS A 71 14.96 -17.63 2.02
N PRO A 72 13.94 -17.91 2.85
CA PRO A 72 14.00 -19.00 3.80
C PRO A 72 14.13 -20.35 3.08
N LYS A 73 14.78 -21.34 3.71
CA LYS A 73 14.74 -22.74 3.25
C LYS A 73 13.29 -23.26 3.25
N ALA A 74 13.00 -24.24 2.40
CA ALA A 74 11.64 -24.75 2.15
C ALA A 74 10.76 -24.89 3.40
N TRP A 75 11.24 -25.55 4.45
CA TRP A 75 10.47 -25.72 5.70
C TRP A 75 10.16 -24.39 6.41
N HIS A 76 11.15 -23.50 6.53
CA HIS A 76 10.97 -22.18 7.14
C HIS A 76 10.10 -21.27 6.28
N TRP A 77 10.17 -21.42 4.96
CA TRP A 77 9.27 -20.72 4.05
C TRP A 77 7.83 -21.20 4.22
N GLY A 78 7.59 -22.51 4.29
CA GLY A 78 6.26 -23.05 4.59
C GLY A 78 5.68 -22.50 5.89
N ARG A 79 6.50 -22.35 6.95
CA ARG A 79 6.08 -21.70 8.20
C ARG A 79 5.78 -20.22 8.04
N PHE A 80 6.63 -19.49 7.32
CA PHE A 80 6.40 -18.07 7.00
C PHE A 80 5.07 -17.90 6.27
N TYR A 81 4.82 -18.73 5.26
CA TYR A 81 3.60 -18.71 4.47
C TYR A 81 2.35 -18.97 5.33
N LYS A 82 2.34 -20.08 6.10
CA LYS A 82 1.23 -20.43 7.00
C LYS A 82 0.97 -19.37 8.08
N SER A 83 2.01 -18.66 8.51
CA SER A 83 1.89 -17.65 9.56
C SER A 83 1.31 -16.36 9.01
N PHE A 84 1.81 -15.87 7.87
CA PHE A 84 1.55 -14.50 7.40
C PHE A 84 0.61 -14.41 6.20
N HIS A 85 0.36 -15.52 5.48
CA HIS A 85 -0.46 -15.59 4.28
C HIS A 85 -0.14 -14.49 3.25
N PRO A 86 1.10 -14.42 2.76
CA PRO A 86 1.61 -13.29 1.97
C PRO A 86 1.13 -13.27 0.51
N MET A 87 -0.17 -13.49 0.25
CA MET A 87 -0.83 -13.84 -1.04
C MET A 87 -0.92 -15.37 -1.22
N HIS A 88 -1.82 -15.88 -2.09
CA HIS A 88 -2.08 -17.30 -2.33
C HIS A 88 -0.83 -18.19 -2.42
N GLU A 89 -0.94 -19.42 -1.90
CA GLU A 89 0.11 -20.44 -1.88
C GLU A 89 0.33 -20.82 -3.32
N SER A 90 1.35 -20.24 -3.91
CA SER A 90 1.63 -20.56 -5.28
C SER A 90 2.24 -21.97 -5.26
N TYR A 91 1.68 -22.85 -6.07
CA TYR A 91 1.98 -24.29 -6.19
C TYR A 91 3.48 -24.63 -6.09
N TRP A 92 4.35 -23.70 -6.45
CA TRP A 92 5.81 -23.84 -6.40
C TRP A 92 6.45 -24.17 -5.04
N LEU A 93 5.78 -24.02 -3.89
CA LEU A 93 6.33 -24.53 -2.63
C LEU A 93 6.54 -26.05 -2.69
N THR A 94 5.68 -26.77 -3.43
CA THR A 94 5.84 -28.20 -3.73
C THR A 94 6.87 -28.47 -4.81
N THR A 95 7.40 -27.45 -5.50
CA THR A 95 8.47 -27.57 -6.50
C THR A 95 9.66 -26.69 -6.14
N TRP A 96 9.86 -26.39 -4.84
CA TRP A 96 10.88 -25.44 -4.38
C TRP A 96 12.29 -25.85 -4.83
N TRP A 97 12.57 -27.15 -4.85
CA TRP A 97 13.84 -27.74 -5.28
C TRP A 97 14.09 -27.62 -6.80
N GLU A 98 13.04 -27.48 -7.61
CA GLU A 98 13.12 -27.30 -9.07
C GLU A 98 13.31 -25.84 -9.49
N THR A 99 13.04 -24.88 -8.58
CA THR A 99 13.16 -23.45 -8.89
C THR A 99 14.61 -22.98 -8.84
N THR A 100 14.98 -22.08 -9.76
CA THR A 100 16.28 -21.39 -9.75
C THR A 100 16.40 -20.40 -8.59
N ASP A 101 17.63 -20.02 -8.24
CA ASP A 101 17.88 -19.03 -7.18
C ASP A 101 17.25 -17.67 -7.46
N ASP A 102 17.21 -17.25 -8.73
CA ASP A 102 16.59 -15.98 -9.12
C ASP A 102 15.06 -16.07 -9.06
N GLU A 103 14.44 -17.19 -9.40
CA GLU A 103 13.00 -17.40 -9.19
C GLU A 103 12.63 -17.40 -7.71
N LYS A 104 13.42 -18.08 -6.86
CA LYS A 104 13.24 -18.03 -5.40
C LYS A 104 13.30 -16.60 -4.88
N ARG A 105 14.31 -15.83 -5.33
CA ARG A 105 14.47 -14.41 -4.95
C ARG A 105 13.27 -13.58 -5.38
N LEU A 106 12.84 -13.73 -6.62
CA LEU A 106 11.74 -12.97 -7.20
C LEU A 106 10.44 -13.21 -6.45
N ARG A 107 10.08 -14.49 -6.24
CA ARG A 107 8.84 -14.89 -5.55
C ARG A 107 8.83 -14.41 -4.10
N PHE A 108 9.95 -14.56 -3.39
CA PHE A 108 10.04 -14.07 -2.02
C PHE A 108 9.94 -12.54 -1.95
N LYS A 109 10.61 -11.81 -2.86
CA LYS A 109 10.47 -10.34 -2.96
C LYS A 109 9.02 -9.92 -3.22
N GLN A 110 8.27 -10.64 -4.05
CA GLN A 110 6.86 -10.38 -4.31
C GLN A 110 5.99 -10.57 -3.06
N GLN A 111 6.20 -11.65 -2.31
CA GLN A 111 5.50 -11.90 -1.03
C GLN A 111 5.77 -10.82 0.02
N LEU A 112 7.03 -10.39 0.15
CA LEU A 112 7.40 -9.28 1.04
C LEU A 112 6.76 -7.97 0.60
N ASN A 113 6.73 -7.67 -0.70
CA ASN A 113 6.05 -6.49 -1.23
C ASN A 113 4.55 -6.52 -0.94
N TYR A 114 3.90 -7.68 -1.12
CA TYR A 114 2.48 -7.84 -0.83
C TYR A 114 2.20 -7.56 0.65
N LEU A 115 2.93 -8.23 1.55
CA LEU A 115 2.75 -8.01 2.98
C LEU A 115 2.93 -6.54 3.37
N ALA A 116 3.97 -5.90 2.85
CA ALA A 116 4.31 -4.52 3.19
C ALA A 116 3.36 -3.47 2.63
N LYS A 117 2.64 -3.77 1.54
CA LYS A 117 1.75 -2.82 0.83
C LYS A 117 0.26 -3.09 1.02
N GLN A 118 -0.10 -4.32 1.38
CA GLN A 118 -1.49 -4.79 1.39
C GLN A 118 -1.93 -5.27 2.78
N THR A 119 -1.01 -5.37 3.73
CA THR A 119 -1.33 -5.90 5.07
C THR A 119 -0.66 -5.08 6.16
N VAL A 120 -1.21 -5.17 7.37
CA VAL A 120 -0.58 -4.64 8.60
C VAL A 120 0.41 -5.64 9.23
N ARG A 121 0.51 -6.85 8.66
CA ARG A 121 1.25 -7.99 9.24
C ARG A 121 2.72 -8.01 8.87
N PHE A 122 3.16 -7.10 8.00
CA PHE A 122 4.56 -7.03 7.58
C PHE A 122 5.52 -6.85 8.75
N LYS A 123 5.15 -6.06 9.76
CA LYS A 123 5.97 -5.86 10.97
C LYS A 123 6.28 -7.16 11.70
N GLU A 124 5.31 -8.08 11.77
CA GLU A 124 5.47 -9.39 12.41
C GLU A 124 6.33 -10.31 11.54
N ALA A 125 6.07 -10.32 10.24
CA ALA A 125 6.85 -11.05 9.25
C ALA A 125 8.33 -10.61 9.23
N TYR A 126 8.57 -9.31 9.31
CA TYR A 126 9.90 -8.70 9.38
C TYR A 126 10.65 -9.18 10.63
N LYS A 127 10.01 -9.15 11.81
CA LYS A 127 10.61 -9.67 13.05
C LYS A 127 10.93 -11.16 12.96
N PHE A 128 10.01 -11.95 12.43
CA PHE A 128 10.22 -13.38 12.21
C PHE A 128 11.48 -13.65 11.36
N LEU A 129 11.65 -12.89 10.27
CA LEU A 129 12.79 -13.05 9.37
C LEU A 129 14.11 -12.62 10.02
N LEU A 130 14.12 -11.53 10.79
CA LEU A 130 15.33 -11.08 11.50
C LEU A 130 15.79 -12.04 12.59
N GLN A 131 14.87 -12.75 13.21
CA GLN A 131 15.18 -13.75 14.25
C GLN A 131 15.60 -15.10 13.68
N MET A 132 15.47 -15.30 12.37
CA MET A 132 15.78 -16.57 11.72
C MET A 132 17.30 -16.73 11.57
N GLU A 133 17.85 -17.77 12.20
CA GLU A 133 19.27 -18.13 12.11
C GLU A 133 19.73 -18.33 10.67
N ASP A 134 21.00 -17.99 10.38
CA ASP A 134 21.57 -18.07 9.04
C ASP A 134 21.45 -19.46 8.40
N ARG A 135 21.60 -20.55 9.17
CA ARG A 135 21.43 -21.92 8.66
C ARG A 135 20.06 -22.22 8.06
N ASN A 136 19.05 -21.39 8.36
CA ASN A 136 17.68 -21.53 7.90
C ASN A 136 17.38 -20.67 6.66
N TRP A 137 18.36 -19.88 6.21
CA TRP A 137 18.32 -19.14 4.95
C TRP A 137 18.88 -19.98 3.80
N HIS A 138 18.29 -19.78 2.62
CA HIS A 138 18.86 -20.15 1.34
C HIS A 138 19.71 -18.98 0.85
N PHE A 139 20.97 -19.24 0.55
CA PHE A 139 21.93 -18.26 0.06
C PHE A 139 22.14 -18.45 -1.44
N LYS A 140 22.53 -17.36 -2.11
CA LYS A 140 22.98 -17.43 -3.49
C LYS A 140 24.10 -18.47 -3.59
N SER A 141 23.92 -19.48 -4.44
CA SER A 141 25.03 -20.37 -4.78
C SER A 141 26.20 -19.50 -5.28
N ILE A 142 27.35 -19.62 -4.62
CA ILE A 142 28.60 -19.13 -5.20
C ILE A 142 28.87 -20.14 -6.30
N ASP A 143 28.42 -19.83 -7.51
CA ASP A 143 28.78 -20.64 -8.68
C ASP A 143 30.30 -20.81 -8.65
N GLN A 144 30.75 -22.05 -8.55
CA GLN A 144 32.12 -22.44 -8.82
C GLN A 144 32.36 -22.03 -10.28
N LYS A 145 32.95 -20.85 -10.47
CA LYS A 145 33.46 -20.41 -11.77
C LYS A 145 34.64 -21.27 -12.18
#